data_AF-A0A418X879-F1
#
_entry.id   AF-A0A418X879-F1
#
_cell.length_a   1.000
_cell.length_b   1.000
_cell.length_c   1.000
_cell.angle_alpha   90.00
_cell.angle_beta   90.00
_cell.angle_gamma   90.00
#
_symmetry.space_group_name_H-M   'P 1'
#
loop_
_entity.id
_entity.type
_entity.pdbx_description
1 polymer ?
#
loop_
_entity_poly.entity_id
_entity_poly.type
_entity_poly.pdbx_seq_one_letter_code
_entity_poly.pdbx_strand_id
1 'polypeptide(L)' 'MANGWTPERRARQAMLIQQWRPWEKSTGPISADGKAVASRNAWKGGFRPLMRDLTKELREQDRVRREILE' A
#
# COMPACT_ATOMS: atom_id res chain seq x y z
N MET A 1 -7.55 9.10 -20.13
CA MET A 1 -9.00 9.44 -20.18
C MET A 1 -9.48 9.59 -18.76
N ALA A 2 -10.12 10.70 -18.39
CA ALA A 2 -10.68 10.85 -17.05
C ALA A 2 -11.86 9.89 -16.89
N ASN A 3 -11.76 8.94 -15.95
CA ASN A 3 -12.70 7.83 -15.72
C ASN A 3 -14.09 8.30 -15.24
N GLY A 4 -14.82 9.08 -16.04
CA GLY A 4 -16.15 9.61 -15.72
C GLY A 4 -16.21 10.55 -14.50
N TRP A 5 -15.06 10.96 -13.96
CA TRP A 5 -14.92 11.81 -12.78
C TRP A 5 -14.58 13.25 -13.16
N THR A 6 -15.55 13.94 -13.75
CA THR A 6 -15.45 15.38 -14.00
C THR A 6 -15.42 16.17 -12.68
N PRO A 7 -14.86 17.39 -12.65
CA PRO A 7 -14.86 18.24 -11.45
C PRO A 7 -16.26 18.46 -10.87
N GLU A 8 -17.27 18.67 -11.71
CA GLU A 8 -18.66 18.93 -11.32
C GLU A 8 -19.26 17.69 -10.64
N ARG A 9 -18.94 16.49 -11.14
CA ARG A 9 -19.36 15.23 -10.52
C ARG A 9 -18.72 15.06 -9.14
N ARG A 10 -17.43 15.39 -8.99
CA ARG A 10 -16.74 15.33 -7.68
C ARG A 10 -17.38 16.29 -6.69
N ALA A 11 -17.67 17.52 -7.11
CA ALA A 11 -18.33 18.52 -6.27
C ALA A 11 -19.72 18.05 -5.82
N ARG A 12 -20.54 17.53 -6.75
CA ARG A 12 -21.86 16.96 -6.41
C ARG A 12 -21.76 15.81 -5.41
N GLN A 13 -20.82 14.89 -5.62
CA GLN A 13 -20.63 13.75 -4.70
C GLN A 13 -20.11 14.20 -3.33
N ALA A 14 -19.25 15.22 -3.28
CA ALA A 14 -18.79 15.80 -2.02
C ALA A 14 -19.96 16.40 -1.21
N MET A 15 -20.88 17.12 -1.86
CA MET A 15 -22.10 17.63 -1.21
C MET A 15 -22.98 16.50 -0.67
N LEU A 16 -23.21 15.44 -1.45
CA LEU A 16 -24.01 14.28 -1.00
C LEU A 16 -23.36 13.57 0.19
N ILE A 17 -22.04 13.37 0.17
CA ILE A 17 -21.29 12.79 1.29
C ILE A 17 -21.40 13.67 2.54
N GLN A 18 -21.36 15.01 2.40
CA GLN A 18 -21.61 15.95 3.50
C GLN A 18 -23.03 15.86 4.05
N GLN A 19 -24.02 15.54 3.22
CA GLN A 19 -25.39 15.33 3.68
C GLN A 19 -25.54 14.00 4.43
N TRP A 20 -24.98 12.91 3.88
CA TRP A 20 -25.10 11.56 4.44
C TRP A 20 -24.25 11.35 5.69
N ARG A 21 -23.14 12.09 5.82
CA ARG A 21 -22.20 12.03 6.96
C ARG A 21 -21.88 10.60 7.39
N PRO A 22 -21.49 9.70 6.48
CA PRO A 22 -21.33 8.27 6.79
C PRO A 22 -20.30 8.01 7.90
N TRP A 23 -19.36 8.94 8.13
CA TRP A 23 -18.39 8.86 9.21
C TRP A 23 -19.03 8.91 10.61
N GLU A 24 -20.20 9.52 10.79
CA GLU A 24 -20.89 9.58 12.08
C GLU A 24 -21.30 8.19 12.58
N LYS A 25 -21.51 7.24 11.66
CA LYS A 25 -21.82 5.84 11.97
C LYS A 25 -20.62 4.91 11.81
N SER A 26 -19.45 5.44 11.45
CA SER A 26 -18.25 4.63 11.24
C SER A 26 -17.64 4.25 12.58
N THR A 27 -17.90 3.02 13.02
CA THR A 27 -17.16 2.41 14.12
C THR A 27 -15.92 1.75 13.52
N GLY A 28 -14.78 2.45 13.56
CA GLY A 28 -13.49 1.83 13.23
C GLY A 28 -13.23 0.58 14.09
N PRO A 29 -12.07 -0.08 13.95
CA PRO A 29 -11.77 -1.28 14.73
C PRO A 29 -11.84 -1.01 16.24
N ILE A 30 -12.83 -1.64 16.90
CA ILE A 30 -13.06 -1.50 18.34
C ILE A 30 -12.17 -2.47 19.12
N SER A 31 -11.98 -3.69 18.61
CA SER A 31 -11.18 -4.75 19.25
C SER A 31 -9.67 -4.50 19.14
N ALA A 32 -8.92 -5.08 20.08
CA ALA A 32 -7.45 -5.07 20.05
C ALA A 32 -6.91 -5.68 18.74
N ASP A 33 -7.45 -6.82 18.33
CA ASP A 33 -7.08 -7.50 17.08
C ASP A 33 -7.37 -6.63 15.85
N GLY A 34 -8.54 -5.98 15.82
CA GLY A 34 -8.90 -5.08 14.74
C GLY A 34 -7.95 -3.89 14.63
N LYS A 35 -7.55 -3.32 15.78
CA LYS A 35 -6.57 -2.21 15.83
C LYS A 35 -5.18 -2.68 15.38
N ALA A 36 -4.76 -3.88 15.78
CA ALA A 36 -3.50 -4.46 15.35
C ALA A 36 -3.46 -4.63 13.83
N VAL A 37 -4.54 -5.12 13.21
CA VAL A 37 -4.65 -5.20 11.74
C VAL A 37 -4.61 -3.81 11.10
N ALA A 38 -5.45 -2.87 11.57
CA ALA A 38 -5.52 -1.54 10.97
C ALA A 38 -4.20 -0.75 11.08
N SER A 39 -3.43 -0.94 12.16
CA SER A 39 -2.12 -0.29 12.33
C SER A 39 -1.13 -0.65 11.21
N ARG A 40 -1.30 -1.82 10.59
CA ARG A 40 -0.43 -2.30 9.51
C ARG A 40 -0.80 -1.72 8.14
N ASN A 41 -1.96 -1.07 7.99
CA ASN A 41 -2.42 -0.54 6.70
C ASN A 41 -1.52 0.58 6.14
N ALA A 42 -0.82 1.31 7.02
CA ALA A 42 0.15 2.33 6.63
C ALA A 42 1.40 1.71 5.98
N TRP A 43 1.76 0.49 6.37
CA TRP A 43 2.89 -0.22 5.80
C TRP A 43 2.55 -0.74 4.40
N LYS A 44 3.13 -0.12 3.37
CA LYS A 44 2.95 -0.51 1.96
C LYS A 44 3.97 -1.53 1.47
N GLY A 45 4.70 -2.17 2.39
CA GLY A 45 5.91 -2.92 2.06
C GLY A 45 7.12 -1.99 1.94
N GLY A 46 8.29 -2.57 2.12
CA GLY A 46 9.59 -1.88 2.08
C GLY A 46 10.76 -2.87 2.02
N PHE A 47 10.55 -4.07 2.54
CA PHE A 47 11.50 -5.17 2.40
C PHE A 47 11.54 -5.77 1.00
N ARG A 48 10.46 -5.68 0.20
CA ARG A 48 10.44 -6.32 -1.13
C ARG A 48 11.47 -5.71 -2.10
N PRO A 49 11.61 -4.37 -2.22
CA PRO A 49 12.69 -3.77 -2.99
C PRO A 49 14.08 -4.14 -2.45
N LEU A 50 14.29 -3.99 -1.13
CA LEU A 50 15.57 -4.32 -0.48
C LEU A 50 15.99 -5.78 -0.73
N MET A 51 15.06 -6.73 -0.58
CA MET A 51 15.31 -8.16 -0.80
C MET A 51 15.58 -8.46 -2.27
N ARG A 52 14.94 -7.74 -3.20
CA ARG A 52 15.20 -7.89 -4.63
C ARG A 52 16.62 -7.43 -4.96
N ASP A 53 17.05 -6.32 -4.39
CA ASP A 53 18.39 -5.78 -4.62
C ASP A 53 19.46 -6.68 -3.97
N LEU A 54 19.22 -7.17 -2.74
CA LEU A 54 20.06 -8.17 -2.09
C LEU A 54 20.17 -9.46 -2.92
N THR A 55 19.06 -9.95 -3.46
CA THR A 55 19.05 -11.15 -4.31
C THR A 55 19.89 -10.95 -5.57
N LYS A 56 19.89 -9.74 -6.14
CA LYS A 56 20.72 -9.40 -7.30
C LYS A 56 22.20 -9.45 -6.94
N GLU A 57 22.58 -8.85 -5.81
CA GLU A 57 23.95 -8.84 -5.33
C GLU A 57 24.48 -10.26 -5.06
N LEU A 58 23.69 -11.09 -4.37
CA LEU A 58 24.06 -12.48 -4.07
C LEU A 58 24.26 -13.34 -5.33
N ARG A 59 23.46 -13.08 -6.38
CA ARG A 59 23.62 -13.77 -7.68
C ARG A 59 24.90 -13.36 -8.37
N GLU A 60 25.26 -12.08 -8.31
CA GLU A 60 26.51 -11.59 -8.88
C GLU A 60 27.71 -12.20 -8.14
N GLN A 61 27.67 -12.22 -6.81
CA GLN A 61 28.70 -12.87 -6.00
C GLN A 61 28.85 -14.36 -6.33
N ASP A 62 27.74 -15.10 -6.49
CA ASP A 62 27.80 -16.52 -6.85
C ASP A 62 28.40 -16.72 -8.26
N ARG A 63 28.07 -15.85 -9.21
CA ARG A 63 28.66 -15.89 -10.56
C ARG A 63 30.17 -15.70 -10.49
N VAL A 64 30.63 -14.63 -9.87
CA VAL A 64 32.07 -14.32 -9.73
C VAL A 64 32.80 -15.43 -8.98
N ARG A 65 32.20 -15.98 -7.92
CA ARG A 65 32.77 -17.11 -7.18
C ARG A 65 32.99 -18.33 -8.08
N ARG A 66 32.04 -18.66 -8.95
CA ARG A 66 32.16 -19.79 -9.88
C ARG A 66 33.26 -19.54 -10.91
N GLU A 67 33.34 -18.34 -11.47
CA GLU A 67 34.39 -17.96 -12.42
C GLU A 67 35.81 -18.00 -11.84
N ILE A 68 35.96 -17.83 -10.52
CA ILE A 68 37.26 -17.94 -9.82
C ILE A 68 37.62 -19.39 -9.46
N LEU A 69 36.62 -20.26 -9.26
CA LEU A 69 36.80 -21.64 -8.81
C LEU A 69 36.80 -22.66 -9.97
N GLU A 70 36.41 -22.25 -11.18
CA GLU A 70 36.63 -22.96 -12.45
C GLU A 70 37.97 -22.57 -13.07
#